data_AF-X1NU78-F1
#
_entry.id   AF-X1NU78-F1
#
_cell.length_a   1.000
_cell.length_b   1.000
_cell.length_c   1.000
_cell.angle_alpha   90.00
_cell.angle_beta   90.00
_cell.angle_gamma   90.00
#
_symmetry.space_group_name_H-M   'P 1'
#
loop_
_entity.id
_entity.type
_entity.pdbx_description
1 polymer ?
#
loop_
_entity_poly.entity_id
_entity_poly.type
_entity_poly.pdbx_seq_one_letter_code
_entity_poly.pdbx_strand_id
1 'polypeptide(L)'
;TRTRNSFELAMKKLGGIVIGFVTPTGTSIEKGESLADTARVLEGYSDVMVIRHPEKGTPKFVASILDIPVINGGDDSNQHPTQALLDLYTIRKAKGVIDGLTIAAIADVPHSRTVRSLAHALSNYDVKMYFVAPERFQLPDDLKVDLDKRGFNYEQVDNIHQVISKVDILYIEYRSAFKVFYHGHFRENFSSLW
;
A
#
# COMPACT_ATOMS: atom_id res chain seq x y z
N THR A 1 0.36 -4.89 13.49
CA THR A 1 -0.59 -5.98 13.81
C THR A 1 -1.20 -6.64 12.58
N ARG A 2 -2.04 -5.96 11.77
CA ARG A 2 -2.71 -6.58 10.60
C ARG A 2 -1.76 -7.28 9.61
N THR A 3 -0.75 -6.57 9.09
CA THR A 3 0.20 -7.13 8.10
C THR A 3 0.97 -8.34 8.64
N ARG A 4 1.46 -8.29 9.88
CA ARG A 4 2.17 -9.43 10.50
C ARG A 4 1.23 -10.63 10.60
N ASN A 5 0.05 -10.44 11.18
CA ASN A 5 -0.88 -11.54 11.44
C ASN A 5 -1.33 -12.20 10.13
N SER A 6 -1.49 -11.44 9.03
CA SER A 6 -1.83 -12.01 7.73
C SER A 6 -0.71 -12.87 7.16
N PHE A 7 0.55 -12.42 7.23
CA PHE A 7 1.69 -13.24 6.78
C PHE A 7 1.90 -14.46 7.67
N GLU A 8 1.84 -14.28 8.99
CA GLU A 8 2.02 -15.38 9.94
C GLU A 8 0.95 -16.45 9.77
N LEU A 9 -0.31 -16.06 9.60
CA LEU A 9 -1.40 -16.98 9.31
C LEU A 9 -1.24 -17.65 7.94
N ALA A 10 -0.82 -16.91 6.91
CA ALA A 10 -0.59 -17.48 5.59
C ALA A 10 0.51 -18.56 5.63
N MET A 11 1.63 -18.30 6.30
CA MET A 11 2.71 -19.28 6.43
C MET A 11 2.27 -20.51 7.23
N LYS A 12 1.55 -20.32 8.35
CA LYS A 12 1.01 -21.43 9.13
C LYS A 12 0.01 -22.28 8.34
N LYS A 13 -0.83 -21.67 7.50
CA LYS A 13 -1.74 -22.40 6.60
C LYS A 13 -1.00 -23.25 5.56
N LEU A 14 0.21 -22.85 5.19
CA LEU A 14 1.10 -23.61 4.30
C LEU A 14 1.91 -24.67 5.06
N GLY A 15 1.71 -24.84 6.36
CA GLY A 15 2.47 -25.78 7.20
C GLY A 15 3.84 -25.27 7.64
N GLY A 16 4.15 -24.00 7.39
CA GLY A 16 5.43 -23.39 7.73
C GLY A 16 5.53 -22.92 9.18
N ILE A 17 6.76 -22.64 9.60
CA ILE A 17 7.10 -22.08 10.90
C ILE A 17 7.43 -20.59 10.73
N VAL A 18 7.08 -19.78 11.73
CA VAL A 18 7.36 -18.34 11.73
C VAL A 18 8.19 -17.98 12.94
N ILE A 19 9.32 -17.33 12.70
CA ILE A 19 10.23 -16.79 13.71
C ILE A 19 10.34 -15.26 13.52
N GLY A 20 10.65 -14.52 14.58
CA GLY A 20 10.87 -13.07 14.52
C GLY A 20 10.15 -12.25 15.61
N PHE A 21 10.23 -10.92 15.51
CA PHE A 21 9.79 -9.97 16.54
C PHE A 21 8.96 -8.81 15.98
N VAL A 22 8.13 -8.17 16.83
CA VAL A 22 7.25 -7.04 16.45
C VAL A 22 7.94 -5.69 16.61
N THR A 23 8.73 -5.56 17.66
CA THR A 23 9.36 -4.30 18.08
C THR A 23 10.86 -4.51 18.18
N PRO A 24 11.69 -3.49 17.85
CA PRO A 24 13.09 -3.47 18.24
C PRO A 24 13.25 -3.60 19.77
N THR A 25 12.19 -3.26 20.51
CA THR A 25 12.08 -3.41 21.96
C THR A 25 12.35 -4.81 22.45
N GLY A 26 13.47 -4.98 23.15
CA GLY A 26 14.00 -6.25 23.65
C GLY A 26 14.85 -7.04 22.65
N THR A 27 15.23 -6.47 21.51
CA THR A 27 16.04 -7.16 20.46
C THR A 27 17.48 -6.65 20.45
N SER A 28 18.39 -7.37 19.78
CA SER A 28 19.79 -6.96 19.63
C SER A 28 19.96 -5.61 18.91
N ILE A 29 18.98 -5.20 18.10
CA ILE A 29 18.92 -3.87 17.48
C ILE A 29 18.90 -2.75 18.55
N GLU A 30 18.18 -2.95 19.66
CA GLU A 30 18.21 -2.00 20.79
C GLU A 30 19.54 -1.97 21.54
N LYS A 31 20.31 -3.07 21.44
CA LYS A 31 21.66 -3.18 22.01
C LYS A 31 22.74 -2.62 21.06
N GLY A 32 22.35 -1.99 19.95
CA GLY A 32 23.25 -1.34 19.00
C GLY A 32 23.74 -2.23 17.85
N GLU A 33 23.15 -3.42 17.65
CA GLU A 33 23.43 -4.24 16.48
C GLU A 33 22.89 -3.58 15.21
N SER A 34 23.65 -3.64 14.11
CA SER A 34 23.20 -3.07 12.85
C SER A 34 22.05 -3.91 12.26
N LEU A 35 21.12 -3.26 11.55
CA LEU A 35 20.05 -3.97 10.84
C LEU A 35 20.61 -5.05 9.90
N ALA A 36 21.76 -4.78 9.26
CA ALA A 36 22.41 -5.72 8.35
C ALA A 36 22.88 -6.99 9.09
N ASP A 37 23.47 -6.84 10.27
CA ASP A 37 23.93 -7.98 11.07
C ASP A 37 22.74 -8.79 11.59
N THR A 38 21.71 -8.13 12.15
CA THR A 38 20.49 -8.82 12.56
C THR A 38 19.83 -9.56 11.39
N ALA A 39 19.80 -8.96 10.19
CA ALA A 39 19.21 -9.59 9.01
C ALA A 39 19.99 -10.85 8.59
N ARG A 40 21.33 -10.82 8.59
CA ARG A 40 22.17 -11.99 8.27
C ARG A 40 22.02 -13.12 9.29
N VAL A 41 21.88 -12.78 10.58
CA VAL A 41 21.61 -13.78 11.61
C VAL A 41 20.26 -14.46 11.37
N LEU A 42 19.21 -13.68 11.05
CA LEU A 42 17.88 -14.22 10.78
C LEU A 42 17.82 -15.04 9.48
N GLU A 43 18.60 -14.67 8.47
CA GLU A 43 18.77 -15.45 7.24
C GLU A 43 19.24 -16.88 7.54
N GLY A 44 20.20 -17.07 8.45
CA GLY A 44 20.66 -18.40 8.85
C GLY A 44 19.57 -19.31 9.45
N TYR A 45 18.42 -18.76 9.81
CA TYR A 45 17.28 -19.48 10.39
C TYR A 45 16.03 -19.50 9.52
N SER A 46 16.01 -18.82 8.36
CA SER A 46 14.78 -18.60 7.59
C SER A 46 14.98 -18.78 6.09
N ASP A 47 13.97 -19.33 5.42
CA ASP A 47 13.96 -19.51 3.96
C ASP A 47 13.40 -18.29 3.22
N VAL A 48 12.71 -17.39 3.94
CA VAL A 48 12.09 -16.17 3.40
C VAL A 48 11.92 -15.15 4.54
N MET A 49 12.15 -13.88 4.24
CA MET A 49 12.02 -12.80 5.22
C MET A 49 10.94 -11.81 4.80
N VAL A 50 10.06 -11.43 5.73
CA VAL A 50 9.13 -10.30 5.54
C VAL A 50 9.61 -9.13 6.40
N ILE A 51 9.87 -7.98 5.77
CA ILE A 51 10.38 -6.80 6.46
C ILE A 51 9.38 -5.67 6.37
N ARG A 52 9.15 -5.03 7.51
CA ARG A 52 8.44 -3.76 7.61
C ARG A 52 9.28 -2.79 8.42
N HIS A 53 9.63 -1.66 7.84
CA HIS A 53 10.56 -0.71 8.46
C HIS A 53 10.08 0.74 8.26
N PRO A 54 10.31 1.66 9.23
CA PRO A 54 9.92 3.07 9.10
C PRO A 54 10.84 3.89 8.18
N GLU A 55 11.94 3.32 7.71
CA GLU A 55 12.84 3.98 6.75
C GLU A 55 12.57 3.46 5.33
N LYS A 56 12.50 4.39 4.37
CA LYS A 56 12.25 4.09 2.96
C LYS A 56 13.41 3.31 2.36
N GLY A 57 13.12 2.30 1.55
CA GLY A 57 14.14 1.52 0.85
C GLY A 57 14.82 0.45 1.70
N THR A 58 14.55 0.37 3.01
CA THR A 58 15.11 -0.68 3.87
C THR A 58 14.88 -2.10 3.35
N PRO A 59 13.67 -2.50 2.91
CA PRO A 59 13.46 -3.85 2.37
C PRO A 59 14.31 -4.13 1.13
N LYS A 60 14.55 -3.11 0.29
CA LYS A 60 15.41 -3.23 -0.89
C LYS A 60 16.88 -3.37 -0.52
N PHE A 61 17.33 -2.62 0.49
CA PHE A 61 18.68 -2.76 1.05
C PHE A 61 18.89 -4.17 1.61
N VAL A 62 17.97 -4.66 2.45
CA VAL A 62 18.09 -6.00 3.03
C VAL A 62 18.05 -7.08 1.93
N ALA A 63 17.17 -6.95 0.94
CA ALA A 63 17.16 -7.84 -0.22
C ALA A 63 18.47 -7.85 -1.02
N SER A 64 19.30 -6.80 -0.93
CA SER A 64 20.59 -6.71 -1.63
C SER A 64 21.75 -7.36 -0.89
N ILE A 65 21.57 -7.73 0.39
CA ILE A 65 22.61 -8.29 1.24
C ILE A 65 22.30 -9.71 1.73
N LEU A 66 21.12 -10.24 1.41
CA LEU A 66 20.68 -11.59 1.75
C LEU A 66 20.54 -12.44 0.48
N ASP A 67 20.79 -13.73 0.60
CA ASP A 67 20.61 -14.78 -0.41
C ASP A 67 19.21 -15.41 -0.37
N ILE A 68 18.37 -15.03 0.60
CA ILE A 68 16.95 -15.46 0.69
C ILE A 68 15.98 -14.39 0.17
N PRO A 69 14.78 -14.78 -0.31
CA PRO A 69 13.76 -13.83 -0.74
C PRO A 69 13.32 -12.89 0.39
N VAL A 70 13.22 -11.60 0.07
CA VAL A 70 12.74 -10.56 0.99
C VAL A 70 11.44 -9.95 0.47
N ILE A 71 10.39 -10.01 1.27
CA ILE A 71 9.08 -9.43 0.99
C ILE A 71 8.94 -8.09 1.72
N ASN A 72 8.67 -7.03 0.97
CA ASN A 72 8.33 -5.72 1.54
C ASN A 72 6.91 -5.74 2.15
N GLY A 73 6.83 -5.83 3.48
CA GLY A 73 5.62 -5.69 4.29
C GLY A 73 5.24 -4.23 4.61
N GLY A 74 5.91 -3.26 3.99
CA GLY A 74 5.69 -1.82 4.06
C GLY A 74 6.95 -1.05 4.47
N ASP A 75 7.35 -0.05 3.69
CA ASP A 75 8.44 0.88 4.01
C ASP A 75 7.94 2.34 4.04
N ASP A 76 7.57 2.80 5.24
CA ASP A 76 7.01 4.13 5.51
C ASP A 76 5.83 4.55 4.59
N SER A 77 6.01 5.59 3.78
CA SER A 77 5.06 6.17 2.82
C SER A 77 5.43 5.79 1.38
N ASN A 78 6.44 4.93 1.19
CA ASN A 78 6.94 4.53 -0.11
C ASN A 78 6.04 3.45 -0.74
N GLN A 79 6.14 2.19 -0.33
CA GLN A 79 5.41 1.08 -0.97
C GLN A 79 4.81 0.09 0.03
N HIS A 80 3.73 -0.58 -0.39
CA HIS A 80 3.17 -1.79 0.22
C HIS A 80 2.71 -2.77 -0.87
N PRO A 81 3.63 -3.45 -1.56
CA PRO A 81 3.30 -4.23 -2.76
C PRO A 81 2.30 -5.36 -2.48
N THR A 82 2.41 -6.03 -1.32
CA THR A 82 1.48 -7.10 -0.96
C THR A 82 0.05 -6.64 -0.67
N GLN A 83 -0.13 -5.37 -0.26
CA GLN A 83 -1.47 -4.79 -0.14
C GLN A 83 -2.04 -4.50 -1.53
N ALA A 84 -1.25 -3.91 -2.43
CA ALA A 84 -1.69 -3.67 -3.81
C ALA A 84 -2.06 -4.98 -4.53
N LEU A 85 -1.31 -6.06 -4.33
CA LEU A 85 -1.66 -7.38 -4.87
C LEU A 85 -2.98 -7.90 -4.31
N LEU A 86 -3.24 -7.72 -3.02
CA LEU A 86 -4.52 -8.07 -2.41
C LEU A 86 -5.67 -7.22 -2.96
N ASP A 87 -5.44 -5.93 -3.22
CA ASP A 87 -6.43 -5.02 -3.78
C ASP A 87 -6.76 -5.41 -5.23
N LEU A 88 -5.75 -5.70 -6.07
CA LEU A 88 -5.95 -6.23 -7.42
C LEU A 88 -6.71 -7.57 -7.42
N TYR A 89 -6.36 -8.48 -6.51
CA TYR A 89 -7.09 -9.74 -6.35
C TYR A 89 -8.56 -9.49 -6.00
N THR A 90 -8.84 -8.52 -5.12
CA THR A 90 -10.20 -8.16 -4.73
C THR A 90 -10.98 -7.57 -5.89
N ILE A 91 -10.38 -6.65 -6.65
CA ILE A 91 -10.99 -6.05 -7.86
C ILE A 91 -11.32 -7.16 -8.86
N ARG A 92 -10.34 -8.02 -9.19
CA ARG A 92 -10.54 -9.12 -10.13
C ARG A 92 -11.62 -10.09 -9.65
N LYS A 93 -11.65 -10.41 -8.36
CA LYS A 93 -12.67 -11.31 -7.80
C LYS A 93 -14.08 -10.69 -7.85
N ALA A 94 -14.20 -9.38 -7.67
CA ALA A 94 -15.49 -8.68 -7.68
C ALA A 94 -16.01 -8.40 -9.10
N LYS A 95 -15.12 -8.10 -10.06
CA LYS A 95 -15.47 -7.65 -11.41
C LYS A 95 -15.18 -8.68 -12.52
N GLY A 96 -14.47 -9.76 -12.20
CA GLY A 96 -14.04 -10.80 -13.15
C GLY A 96 -12.79 -10.45 -13.95
N VAL A 97 -12.66 -9.18 -14.36
CA VAL A 97 -11.53 -8.61 -15.10
C VAL A 97 -11.10 -7.29 -14.45
N ILE A 98 -9.85 -6.87 -14.68
CA ILE A 98 -9.33 -5.57 -14.22
C ILE A 98 -9.35 -4.54 -15.36
N ASP A 99 -8.96 -4.95 -16.57
CA ASP A 99 -9.01 -4.09 -17.76
C ASP A 99 -10.42 -3.59 -18.07
N GLY A 100 -10.50 -2.37 -18.58
CA GLY A 100 -11.72 -1.63 -18.89
C GLY A 100 -12.38 -0.94 -17.68
N LEU A 101 -11.86 -1.13 -16.46
CA LEU A 101 -12.46 -0.54 -15.26
C LEU A 101 -12.06 0.92 -15.05
N THR A 102 -12.99 1.69 -14.47
CA THR A 102 -12.75 3.03 -13.96
C THR A 102 -12.75 3.02 -12.43
N ILE A 103 -11.69 3.53 -11.81
CA ILE A 103 -11.45 3.44 -10.36
C ILE A 103 -11.33 4.85 -9.79
N ALA A 104 -12.01 5.15 -8.69
CA ALA A 104 -11.77 6.37 -7.92
C ALA A 104 -11.11 6.05 -6.58
N ALA A 105 -10.01 6.72 -6.26
CA ALA A 105 -9.34 6.64 -4.96
C ALA A 105 -9.52 7.93 -4.17
N ILE A 106 -10.24 7.84 -3.05
CA ILE A 106 -10.37 8.91 -2.07
C ILE A 106 -9.30 8.69 -0.99
N ALA A 107 -8.25 9.51 -0.98
CA ALA A 107 -7.13 9.35 -0.05
C ALA A 107 -6.26 10.61 0.11
N ASP A 108 -5.45 10.61 1.17
CA ASP A 108 -4.25 11.45 1.31
C ASP A 108 -3.12 10.85 0.47
N VAL A 109 -3.09 11.17 -0.82
CA VAL A 109 -2.21 10.50 -1.82
C VAL A 109 -0.72 10.62 -1.47
N PRO A 110 -0.19 11.79 -1.03
CA PRO A 110 1.22 11.92 -0.67
C PRO A 110 1.68 10.95 0.40
N HIS A 111 0.82 10.65 1.37
CA HIS A 111 1.14 9.82 2.54
C HIS A 111 0.60 8.39 2.44
N SER A 112 -0.16 8.07 1.39
CA SER A 112 -0.75 6.75 1.19
C SER A 112 0.20 5.85 0.39
N ARG A 113 1.00 5.04 1.11
CA ARG A 113 1.78 3.94 0.48
C ARG A 113 0.91 2.94 -0.27
N THR A 114 -0.35 2.79 0.14
CA THR A 114 -1.30 1.82 -0.43
C THR A 114 -1.87 2.30 -1.75
N VAL A 115 -2.33 3.56 -1.84
CA VAL A 115 -2.77 4.16 -3.10
C VAL A 115 -1.60 4.31 -4.06
N ARG A 116 -0.41 4.69 -3.58
CA ARG A 116 0.83 4.72 -4.40
C ARG A 116 1.11 3.35 -5.02
N SER A 117 1.16 2.28 -4.21
CA SER A 117 1.38 0.92 -4.73
C SER A 117 0.25 0.44 -5.64
N LEU A 118 -1.01 0.76 -5.33
CA LEU A 118 -2.15 0.40 -6.16
C LEU A 118 -2.09 1.09 -7.53
N ALA A 119 -1.78 2.38 -7.58
CA ALA A 119 -1.63 3.12 -8.84
C ALA A 119 -0.51 2.53 -9.71
N HIS A 120 0.65 2.21 -9.12
CA HIS A 120 1.71 1.51 -9.85
C HIS A 120 1.27 0.13 -10.34
N ALA A 121 0.52 -0.62 -9.55
CA ALA A 121 0.06 -1.95 -9.96
C ALA A 121 -0.96 -1.85 -11.10
N LEU A 122 -1.91 -0.92 -11.00
CA LEU A 122 -2.93 -0.62 -12.01
C LEU A 122 -2.35 -0.04 -13.30
N SER A 123 -1.18 0.60 -13.26
CA SER A 123 -0.48 1.07 -14.47
C SER A 123 -0.09 -0.04 -15.47
N ASN A 124 -0.22 -1.31 -15.08
CA ASN A 124 0.00 -2.45 -15.96
C ASN A 124 -1.30 -2.98 -16.60
N TYR A 125 -2.42 -2.28 -16.41
CA TYR A 125 -3.75 -2.64 -16.91
C TYR A 125 -4.35 -1.47 -17.70
N ASP A 126 -5.30 -1.77 -18.59
CA ASP A 126 -6.09 -0.75 -19.29
C ASP A 126 -7.19 -0.23 -18.36
N VAL A 127 -6.86 0.71 -17.48
CA VAL A 127 -7.80 1.29 -16.51
C VAL A 127 -7.66 2.80 -16.45
N LYS A 128 -8.75 3.49 -16.08
CA LYS A 128 -8.71 4.91 -15.72
C LYS A 128 -8.80 5.08 -14.21
N MET A 129 -7.88 5.85 -13.62
CA MET A 129 -7.89 6.13 -12.18
C MET A 129 -8.14 7.62 -11.86
N TYR A 130 -9.13 7.89 -11.02
CA TYR A 130 -9.39 9.21 -10.46
C TYR A 130 -8.79 9.33 -9.07
N PHE A 131 -7.95 10.34 -8.85
CA PHE A 131 -7.45 10.71 -7.52
C PHE A 131 -8.33 11.81 -6.95
N VAL A 132 -9.10 11.47 -5.92
CA VAL A 132 -10.13 12.33 -5.33
C VAL A 132 -9.62 12.89 -4.01
N ALA A 133 -9.17 14.14 -4.02
CA ALA A 133 -8.61 14.80 -2.85
C ALA A 133 -8.55 16.33 -3.02
N PRO A 134 -8.61 17.13 -1.93
CA PRO A 134 -8.25 18.54 -1.98
C PRO A 134 -6.82 18.73 -2.48
N GLU A 135 -6.51 19.88 -3.07
CA GLU A 135 -5.21 20.20 -3.70
C GLU A 135 -3.99 19.76 -2.85
N ARG A 136 -4.00 20.05 -1.54
CA ARG A 136 -2.90 19.69 -0.62
C ARG A 136 -2.64 18.19 -0.48
N PHE A 137 -3.63 17.36 -0.78
CA PHE A 137 -3.62 15.91 -0.65
C PHE A 137 -3.60 15.18 -2.01
N GLN A 138 -3.42 15.92 -3.09
CA GLN A 138 -3.35 15.38 -4.44
C GLN A 138 -2.03 14.66 -4.72
N LEU A 139 -1.96 14.06 -5.91
CA LEU A 139 -0.76 13.39 -6.43
C LEU A 139 0.50 14.25 -6.24
N PRO A 140 1.55 13.73 -5.59
CA PRO A 140 2.85 14.39 -5.54
C PRO A 140 3.64 14.16 -6.83
N ASP A 141 4.58 15.05 -7.12
CA ASP A 141 5.27 15.09 -8.42
C ASP A 141 6.10 13.85 -8.71
N ASP A 142 6.67 13.21 -7.69
CA ASP A 142 7.41 11.96 -7.83
C ASP A 142 6.53 10.85 -8.43
N LEU A 143 5.30 10.72 -7.91
CA LEU A 143 4.35 9.73 -8.42
C LEU A 143 3.82 10.13 -9.81
N LYS A 144 3.53 11.41 -10.06
CA LYS A 144 3.07 11.86 -11.38
C LYS A 144 4.07 11.50 -12.48
N VAL A 145 5.34 11.85 -12.27
CA VAL A 145 6.42 11.55 -13.23
C VAL A 145 6.49 10.05 -13.51
N ASP A 146 6.36 9.21 -12.49
CA ASP A 146 6.40 7.77 -12.67
C ASP A 146 5.17 7.21 -13.39
N LEU A 147 3.98 7.73 -13.11
CA LEU A 147 2.74 7.34 -13.79
C LEU A 147 2.72 7.80 -15.26
N ASP A 148 3.20 9.02 -15.53
CA ASP A 148 3.29 9.59 -16.88
C ASP A 148 4.28 8.80 -17.74
N LYS A 149 5.45 8.41 -17.19
CA LYS A 149 6.42 7.53 -17.87
C LYS A 149 5.82 6.18 -18.25
N ARG A 150 4.83 5.71 -17.50
CA ARG A 150 4.12 4.45 -17.73
C ARG A 150 2.93 4.62 -18.68
N GLY A 151 2.60 5.86 -19.09
CA GLY A 151 1.41 6.15 -19.90
C GLY A 151 0.10 5.87 -19.17
N PHE A 152 0.11 5.93 -17.83
CA PHE A 152 -1.07 5.58 -17.04
C PHE A 152 -2.18 6.62 -17.21
N ASN A 153 -3.42 6.17 -17.45
CA ASN A 153 -4.57 7.05 -17.60
C ASN A 153 -5.13 7.44 -16.23
N TYR A 154 -4.86 8.66 -15.79
CA TYR A 154 -5.38 9.18 -14.53
C TYR A 154 -5.85 10.64 -14.61
N GLU A 155 -6.66 11.03 -13.64
CA GLU A 155 -7.17 12.40 -13.50
C GLU A 155 -7.28 12.78 -12.01
N GLN A 156 -7.00 14.04 -11.68
CA GLN A 156 -7.12 14.58 -10.33
C GLN A 156 -8.42 15.37 -10.24
N VAL A 157 -9.24 15.06 -9.24
CA VAL A 157 -10.48 15.79 -8.94
C VAL A 157 -10.54 16.11 -7.45
N ASP A 158 -11.15 17.23 -7.09
CA ASP A 158 -11.30 17.65 -5.70
C ASP A 158 -12.56 17.08 -5.04
N ASN A 159 -13.52 16.63 -5.84
CA ASN A 159 -14.84 16.21 -5.38
C ASN A 159 -15.31 14.90 -6.04
N ILE A 160 -15.72 13.94 -5.21
CA ILE A 160 -16.21 12.63 -5.65
C ILE A 160 -17.45 12.73 -6.54
N HIS A 161 -18.32 13.73 -6.35
CA HIS A 161 -19.55 13.90 -7.12
C HIS A 161 -19.30 14.10 -8.63
N GLN A 162 -18.09 14.55 -9.02
CA GLN A 162 -17.71 14.72 -10.44
C GLN A 162 -17.53 13.38 -11.17
N VAL A 163 -17.28 12.30 -10.43
CA VAL A 163 -16.83 11.01 -10.98
C VAL A 163 -17.62 9.80 -10.47
N ILE A 164 -18.40 9.95 -9.38
CA ILE A 164 -19.09 8.82 -8.72
C ILE A 164 -20.01 8.03 -9.65
N SER A 165 -20.66 8.69 -10.62
CA SER A 165 -21.55 8.03 -11.59
C SER A 165 -20.81 7.28 -12.70
N LYS A 166 -19.48 7.42 -12.78
CA LYS A 166 -18.63 6.87 -13.85
C LYS A 166 -17.71 5.75 -13.35
N VAL A 167 -17.62 5.52 -12.05
CA VAL A 167 -16.61 4.64 -11.45
C VAL A 167 -17.19 3.26 -11.15
N ASP A 168 -16.43 2.22 -11.48
CA ASP A 168 -16.75 0.83 -11.19
C ASP A 168 -16.34 0.43 -9.77
N ILE A 169 -15.27 1.05 -9.27
CA ILE A 169 -14.66 0.79 -7.97
C ILE A 169 -14.40 2.11 -7.26
N LEU A 170 -14.87 2.20 -6.02
CA LEU A 170 -14.53 3.28 -5.09
C LEU A 170 -13.57 2.75 -4.02
N TYR A 171 -12.32 3.17 -4.08
CA TYR A 171 -11.28 2.84 -3.11
C TYR A 171 -11.14 3.98 -2.10
N ILE A 172 -11.29 3.69 -0.80
CA ILE A 172 -11.28 4.73 0.24
C ILE A 172 -10.21 4.41 1.28
N GLU A 173 -9.36 5.39 1.57
CA GLU A 173 -8.41 5.33 2.68
C GLU A 173 -8.62 6.49 3.64
N TYR A 174 -8.92 6.17 4.90
CA TYR A 174 -9.06 7.17 5.95
C TYR A 174 -7.77 7.31 6.77
N ARG A 175 -7.16 8.49 6.72
CA ARG A 175 -6.19 8.96 7.73
C ARG A 175 -6.78 10.08 8.56
N SER A 176 -6.36 10.18 9.83
CA SER A 176 -6.95 11.10 10.82
C SER A 176 -6.96 12.57 10.37
N ALA A 177 -5.91 13.03 9.69
CA ALA A 177 -5.83 14.39 9.14
C ALA A 177 -6.80 14.61 7.96
N PHE A 178 -6.93 13.62 7.08
CA PHE A 178 -7.84 13.63 5.94
C PHE A 178 -9.32 13.55 6.38
N LYS A 179 -9.60 12.86 7.49
CA LYS A 179 -10.93 12.74 8.07
C LYS A 179 -11.52 14.09 8.47
N VAL A 180 -10.72 15.02 9.00
CA VAL A 180 -11.20 16.35 9.41
C VAL A 180 -11.75 17.14 8.23
N PHE A 181 -11.07 17.09 7.08
CA PHE A 181 -11.52 17.76 5.86
C PHE A 181 -12.78 17.15 5.26
N TYR A 182 -12.89 15.81 5.26
CA TYR A 182 -14.04 15.15 4.67
C TYR A 182 -15.24 15.00 5.62
N HIS A 183 -15.08 15.02 6.95
CA HIS A 183 -16.23 14.93 7.88
C HIS A 183 -17.19 16.11 7.78
N GLY A 184 -16.70 17.30 7.43
CA GLY A 184 -17.54 18.47 7.17
C GLY A 184 -18.46 18.30 5.95
N HIS A 185 -17.96 17.65 4.89
CA HIS A 185 -18.70 17.44 3.64
C HIS A 185 -19.45 16.10 3.55
N PHE A 186 -19.02 15.05 4.27
CA PHE A 186 -19.67 13.73 4.21
C PHE A 186 -20.98 13.64 5.02
N ARG A 187 -21.10 14.39 6.13
CA ARG A 187 -22.28 14.29 7.01
C ARG A 187 -23.56 14.86 6.39
N GLU A 188 -23.44 15.82 5.47
CA GLU A 188 -24.59 16.41 4.79
C GLU A 188 -25.06 15.59 3.56
N ASN A 189 -24.18 14.78 2.95
CA ASN A 189 -24.43 14.23 1.61
C ASN A 189 -24.62 12.70 1.54
N PHE A 190 -24.48 11.96 2.64
CA PHE A 190 -24.61 10.49 2.66
C PHE A 190 -25.67 9.94 3.64
N SER A 191 -26.50 10.80 4.24
CA SER A 191 -27.65 10.37 5.03
C SER A 191 -28.78 9.73 4.19
N SER A 192 -28.72 9.82 2.86
CA SER A 192 -29.70 9.28 1.92
C SER A 192 -29.25 8.00 1.18
N LEU A 193 -28.08 7.46 1.51
CA LEU A 193 -27.50 6.29 0.82
C LEU A 193 -27.26 5.07 1.73
N TRP A 194 -27.86 5.05 2.93
CA TRP A 194 -27.96 3.88 3.80
C TRP A 194 -29.35 3.79 4.42
#